data_AF-A0A7L4JEN3-F1
#
_entry.id   AF-A0A7L4JEN3-F1
#
_cell.length_a   1.000
_cell.length_b   1.000
_cell.length_c   1.000
_cell.angle_alpha   90.00
_cell.angle_beta   90.00
_cell.angle_gamma   90.00
#
_symmetry.space_group_name_H-M   'P 1'
#
loop_
_entity.id
_entity.type
_entity.pdbx_description
1 polymer ?
#
loop_
_entity_poly.entity_id
_entity_poly.type
_entity_poly.pdbx_seq_one_letter_code
_entity_poly.pdbx_strand_id
1 'polypeptide(L)'
;MGALQPGLPSPVMLPQKWPLLIIDLKDCFFTIPLCSQDTQRFAFTFGQAQNSHDVFHQNARALRRQFGLSHAEAHGIVRACPQCSHHGPGLG
;
A
#
# COMPACT_ATOMS: atom_id res chain seq x y z
N MET A 1 -27.40 15.43 13.11
CA MET A 1 -27.06 14.00 13.28
C MET A 1 -27.61 13.27 12.07
N GLY A 2 -26.76 12.65 11.25
CA GLY A 2 -27.17 12.00 10.00
C GLY A 2 -27.88 10.66 10.22
N ALA A 3 -28.61 10.19 9.21
CA ALA A 3 -29.31 8.90 9.26
C ALA A 3 -28.32 7.72 9.35
N LEU A 4 -28.65 6.72 10.17
CA LEU A 4 -27.90 5.47 10.26
C LEU A 4 -28.22 4.58 9.04
N GLN A 5 -27.19 4.00 8.41
CA GLN A 5 -27.39 3.04 7.33
C GLN A 5 -28.01 1.74 7.89
N PRO A 6 -29.17 1.28 7.37
CA PRO A 6 -29.75 0.01 7.75
C PRO A 6 -28.80 -1.15 7.43
N GLY A 7 -28.52 -2.02 8.41
CA GLY A 7 -27.70 -3.23 8.24
C GLY A 7 -26.28 -3.15 8.81
N LEU A 8 -25.80 -1.97 9.21
CA LEU A 8 -24.56 -1.83 9.99
C LEU A 8 -24.87 -1.80 11.49
N PRO A 9 -24.07 -2.46 12.35
CA PRO A 9 -24.22 -2.32 13.79
C PRO A 9 -24.04 -0.85 14.17
N SER A 10 -24.92 -0.36 15.04
CA SER A 10 -24.83 1.00 15.54
C SER A 10 -23.43 1.25 16.12
N PRO A 11 -22.76 2.38 15.83
CA PRO A 11 -21.46 2.71 16.42
C PRO A 11 -21.47 2.67 17.96
N VAL A 12 -22.65 2.81 18.56
CA VAL A 12 -22.91 2.73 20.00
C VAL A 12 -22.86 1.28 20.55
N MET A 13 -22.83 0.27 19.68
CA MET A 13 -22.67 -1.14 20.07
C MET A 13 -21.23 -1.52 20.43
N LEU A 14 -20.24 -0.66 20.16
CA LEU A 14 -18.88 -0.92 20.61
C LEU A 14 -18.82 -0.77 22.14
N PRO A 15 -18.42 -1.82 22.89
CA PRO A 15 -18.37 -1.75 24.34
C PRO A 15 -17.46 -0.61 24.80
N GLN A 16 -17.93 0.19 25.76
CA GLN A 16 -17.09 1.21 26.39
C GLN A 16 -15.89 0.49 27.04
N LYS A 17 -14.66 0.82 26.62
CA LYS A 17 -13.36 0.22 26.98
C LYS A 17 -12.79 -0.85 26.04
N TRP A 18 -13.38 -1.09 24.87
CA TRP A 18 -12.67 -1.87 23.85
C TRP A 18 -11.47 -1.09 23.28
N PRO A 19 -10.32 -1.74 23.07
CA PRO A 19 -9.19 -1.10 22.39
C PRO A 19 -9.59 -0.78 20.94
N LEU A 20 -9.72 0.51 20.63
CA LEU A 20 -10.03 0.99 19.29
C LEU A 20 -8.74 1.19 18.51
N LEU A 21 -8.56 0.40 17.46
CA LEU A 21 -7.51 0.61 16.48
C LEU A 21 -8.10 1.43 15.32
N ILE A 22 -7.84 2.73 15.32
CA ILE A 22 -8.22 3.62 14.20
C ILE A 22 -7.15 3.46 13.13
N ILE A 23 -7.47 2.67 12.11
CA ILE A 23 -6.59 2.51 10.97
C ILE A 23 -7.12 3.37 9.83
N ASP A 24 -6.31 4.33 9.41
CA ASP A 24 -6.60 5.14 8.24
C ASP A 24 -6.49 4.24 6.98
N LEU A 25 -7.58 4.13 6.21
CA LEU A 25 -7.67 3.20 5.09
C LEU A 25 -6.68 3.51 3.96
N LYS A 26 -6.30 4.79 3.73
CA LYS A 26 -5.27 5.14 2.72
C LYS A 26 -3.89 4.72 3.20
N ASP A 27 -3.59 4.84 4.50
CA ASP A 27 -2.28 4.49 5.06
C ASP A 27 -2.15 2.97 5.29
N CYS A 28 -3.25 2.28 5.58
CA CYS A 28 -3.21 0.84 5.82
C CYS A 28 -3.42 -0.05 4.61
N PHE A 29 -3.85 0.53 3.48
CA PHE A 29 -3.72 -0.11 2.17
C PHE A 29 -2.27 -0.52 1.85
N PHE A 30 -1.29 0.20 2.43
CA PHE A 30 0.15 -0.06 2.24
C PHE A 30 0.82 -0.74 3.44
N THR A 31 0.15 -0.78 4.60
CA THR A 31 0.78 -1.11 5.89
C THR A 31 0.23 -2.38 6.53
N ILE A 32 -0.95 -2.89 6.13
CA ILE A 32 -1.41 -4.19 6.62
C ILE A 32 -0.58 -5.26 5.90
N PRO A 33 0.28 -6.01 6.62
CA PRO A 33 1.04 -7.08 6.00
C PRO A 33 0.05 -8.15 5.53
N LEU A 34 -0.16 -8.22 4.22
CA LEU A 34 -0.89 -9.34 3.62
C LEU A 34 -0.12 -10.62 3.93
N CYS A 35 -0.84 -11.66 4.35
CA CYS A 35 -0.26 -12.99 4.50
C CYS A 35 0.45 -13.37 3.19
N SER A 36 1.66 -13.93 3.29
CA SER A 36 2.51 -14.28 2.13
C SER A 36 1.82 -15.21 1.13
N GLN A 37 0.82 -15.98 1.57
CA GLN A 37 -0.01 -16.86 0.73
C GLN A 37 -1.00 -16.10 -0.17
N ASP A 38 -1.44 -14.91 0.26
CA ASP A 38 -2.50 -14.14 -0.40
C ASP A 38 -1.95 -12.94 -1.19
N THR A 39 -0.67 -12.60 -1.01
CA THR A 39 0.03 -11.54 -1.75
C THR A 39 -0.03 -11.74 -3.27
N GLN A 40 0.02 -12.99 -3.74
CA GLN A 40 -0.08 -13.34 -5.17
C GLN A 40 -1.53 -13.33 -5.70
N ARG A 41 -2.52 -13.40 -4.81
CA ARG A 41 -3.95 -13.50 -5.17
C ARG A 41 -4.62 -12.14 -5.29
N PHE A 42 -4.07 -11.10 -4.65
CA PHE A 42 -4.52 -9.74 -4.85
C PHE A 42 -3.80 -9.11 -6.04
N ALA A 43 -4.56 -8.84 -7.11
CA ALA A 43 -4.09 -8.25 -8.38
C ALA A 43 -3.59 -6.79 -8.28
N PHE A 44 -3.30 -6.27 -7.08
CA PHE A 44 -2.96 -4.87 -6.83
C PHE A 44 -1.47 -4.61 -6.63
N THR A 45 -0.62 -5.63 -6.75
CA THR A 45 0.81 -5.56 -6.42
C THR A 45 1.56 -4.49 -7.22
N PHE A 46 1.27 -4.34 -8.51
CA PHE A 46 1.94 -3.34 -9.36
C PHE A 46 1.42 -1.91 -9.13
N GLY A 47 0.11 -1.72 -8.99
CA GLY A 47 -0.48 -0.40 -8.70
C GLY A 47 -0.12 0.12 -7.31
N GLN A 48 -0.06 -0.76 -6.31
CA GLN A 48 0.42 -0.41 -4.98
C GLN A 48 1.91 -0.04 -4.99
N ALA A 49 2.73 -0.77 -5.76
CA ALA A 49 4.14 -0.45 -5.92
C ALA A 49 4.36 0.92 -6.59
N GLN A 50 3.54 1.28 -7.59
CA GLN A 50 3.56 2.62 -8.19
C GLN A 50 3.20 3.70 -7.18
N ASN A 51 2.07 3.56 -6.47
CA ASN A 51 1.65 4.53 -5.46
C ASN A 51 2.68 4.68 -4.34
N SER A 52 3.25 3.56 -3.87
CA SER A 52 4.29 3.57 -2.84
C SER A 52 5.58 4.26 -3.34
N HIS A 53 5.95 4.06 -4.62
CA HIS A 53 7.07 4.80 -5.21
C HIS A 53 6.76 6.29 -5.40
N ASP A 54 5.53 6.66 -5.73
CA ASP A 54 5.13 8.07 -5.89
C ASP A 54 5.23 8.85 -4.57
N VAL A 55 4.88 8.20 -3.45
CA VAL A 55 4.95 8.83 -2.12
C VAL A 55 6.36 8.83 -1.53
N PHE A 56 7.09 7.72 -1.68
CA PHE A 56 8.34 7.50 -0.93
C PHE A 56 9.61 7.49 -1.81
N HIS A 57 9.46 7.54 -3.14
CA HIS A 57 10.56 7.48 -4.12
C HIS A 57 11.57 6.36 -3.87
N GLN A 58 11.08 5.21 -3.40
CA GLN A 58 11.93 4.07 -3.07
C GLN A 58 12.57 3.42 -4.30
N ASN A 59 13.80 2.91 -4.16
CA ASN A 59 14.53 2.32 -5.28
C ASN A 59 13.94 0.98 -5.77
N ALA A 60 14.34 0.55 -6.97
CA ALA A 60 13.83 -0.68 -7.58
C ALA A 60 14.07 -1.93 -6.71
N ARG A 61 15.17 -1.98 -5.96
CA ARG A 61 15.48 -3.11 -5.06
C ARG A 61 14.46 -3.20 -3.92
N ALA A 62 14.07 -2.08 -3.32
CA ALA A 62 13.05 -2.02 -2.29
C ALA A 62 11.70 -2.48 -2.84
N LEU A 63 11.29 -1.96 -4.01
CA LEU A 63 10.04 -2.34 -4.68
C LEU A 63 9.95 -3.84 -4.95
N ARG A 64 11.02 -4.46 -5.47
CA ARG A 64 11.06 -5.91 -5.71
C ARG A 64 10.87 -6.72 -4.43
N ARG A 65 11.51 -6.29 -3.33
CA ARG A 65 11.46 -7.01 -2.06
C ARG A 65 10.09 -6.87 -1.39
N GLN A 66 9.53 -5.67 -1.39
CA GLN A 66 8.26 -5.38 -0.74
C GLN A 66 7.06 -5.92 -1.51
N PHE A 67 7.10 -5.84 -2.84
CA PHE A 67 5.96 -6.20 -3.70
C PHE A 67 6.21 -7.46 -4.53
N GLY A 68 7.33 -8.18 -4.34
CA GLY A 68 7.61 -9.40 -5.11
C GLY A 68 7.73 -9.20 -6.63
N LEU A 69 7.98 -7.97 -7.09
CA LEU A 69 8.05 -7.64 -8.51
C LEU A 69 9.29 -8.23 -9.20
N SER A 70 9.15 -8.49 -10.50
CA SER A 70 10.30 -8.76 -11.35
C SER A 70 11.24 -7.55 -11.43
N HIS A 71 12.47 -7.80 -11.86
CA HIS A 71 13.44 -6.73 -12.08
C HIS A 71 12.94 -5.71 -13.10
N ALA A 72 12.28 -6.16 -14.17
CA ALA A 72 11.76 -5.29 -15.22
C ALA A 72 10.63 -4.39 -14.71
N GLU A 73 9.68 -4.94 -13.94
CA GLU A 73 8.56 -4.17 -13.39
C GLU A 73 9.03 -3.09 -12.42
N ALA A 74 9.89 -3.44 -11.45
CA ALA A 74 10.38 -2.47 -10.48
C ALA A 74 11.22 -1.35 -11.13
N HIS A 75 12.06 -1.69 -12.11
CA HIS A 75 12.76 -0.66 -12.89
C HIS A 75 11.82 0.17 -13.77
N GLY A 76 10.74 -0.43 -14.30
CA GLY A 76 9.71 0.29 -15.04
C GLY A 76 9.05 1.38 -14.19
N ILE A 77 8.75 1.08 -12.93
CA ILE A 77 8.17 2.04 -11.98
C ILE A 77 9.14 3.22 -11.75
N VAL A 78 10.41 2.94 -11.41
CA VAL A 78 11.41 3.99 -11.14
C VAL A 78 11.69 4.84 -12.38
N ARG A 79 11.73 4.22 -13.57
CA ARG A 79 11.94 4.94 -14.84
C ARG A 79 10.77 5.80 -15.26
N ALA A 80 9.54 5.41 -14.89
CA ALA A 80 8.34 6.19 -15.19
C ALA A 80 8.20 7.43 -14.28
N CYS A 81 8.89 7.47 -13.14
CA CYS A 81 8.86 8.61 -12.23
C CYS A 81 9.70 9.78 -12.79
N PRO A 82 9.13 10.97 -13.03
CA PRO A 82 9.86 12.11 -13.60
C PRO A 82 10.98 12.64 -12.67
N GLN A 83 10.89 12.39 -11.36
CA GLN A 83 11.90 12.80 -10.39
C GLN A 83 13.06 11.80 -10.32
N CYS A 84 12.77 10.50 -10.46
CA CYS A 84 13.76 9.43 -10.32
C CYS A 84 14.35 8.96 -11.65
N SER A 85 13.71 9.22 -12.80
CA SER A 85 14.13 8.76 -14.12
C SER A 85 15.52 9.25 -14.54
N HIS A 86 15.91 10.44 -14.07
CA HIS A 86 17.20 11.06 -14.36
C HIS A 86 18.32 10.63 -13.39
N HIS A 87 17.96 10.00 -12.28
CA HIS A 87 18.93 9.47 -11.34
C HIS A 87 19.34 8.09 -11.84
N GLY A 88 20.55 7.99 -12.40
CA GLY A 88 21.11 6.74 -12.89
C GLY A 88 21.08 5.63 -11.81
N PRO A 89 21.39 4.38 -12.17
CA PRO A 89 21.17 3.19 -11.33
C PRO A 89 22.00 3.11 -10.04
N GLY A 90 22.67 4.20 -9.62
CA GLY A 90 23.71 4.24 -8.60
C GLY A 90 23.37 4.91 -7.27
N LEU A 91 22.09 5.14 -6.92
CA LEU A 91 21.72 5.56 -5.55
C LEU A 91 20.85 4.47 -4.90
N GLY A 92 21.54 3.47 -4.36
CA GLY A 92 21.02 2.43 -3.49
C GLY A 92 22.10 2.02 -2.50
#